data_AF-A0A3A2ZUK3-F1
#
_entry.id   AF-A0A3A2ZUK3-F1
#
_cell.length_a   1.000
_cell.length_b   1.000
_cell.length_c   1.000
_cell.angle_alpha   90.00
_cell.angle_beta   90.00
_cell.angle_gamma   90.00
#
_symmetry.space_group_name_H-M   'P 1'
#
loop_
_entity.id
_entity.type
_entity.pdbx_description
1 polymer ?
#
loop_
_entity_poly.entity_id
_entity_poly.type
_entity_poly.pdbx_seq_one_letter_code
_entity_poly.pdbx_strand_id
1 'polypeptide(L)'
;MDRSLKVWNWRTGECISTYTGHRGGVIGLHFGDTILASASVDKTVKIWNFEDKSTCLLRGHTDWVNAVKVDTPSRTILGTYRSYIITI
;
A
#
# COMPACT_ATOMS: atom_id res chain seq x y z
N MET A 1 12.31 -10.97 4.47
CA MET A 1 11.56 -9.76 4.06
C MET A 1 10.64 -9.37 5.19
N ASP A 2 10.60 -8.08 5.54
CA ASP A 2 9.68 -7.59 6.56
C ASP A 2 8.25 -7.62 6.00
N ARG A 3 7.31 -8.06 6.85
CA ARG A 3 5.87 -8.18 6.54
C ARG A 3 5.08 -7.05 7.19
N SER A 4 5.77 -6.21 7.95
CA SER A 4 5.20 -5.10 8.66
C SER A 4 5.58 -3.78 8.00
N LEU A 5 4.67 -2.83 8.11
CA LEU A 5 4.86 -1.46 7.70
C LEU A 5 4.98 -0.62 8.94
N LYS A 6 6.02 0.20 9.01
CA LYS A 6 6.25 1.07 10.17
C LYS A 6 6.27 2.51 9.69
N VAL A 7 5.45 3.33 10.32
CA VAL A 7 5.46 4.78 10.14
C VAL A 7 6.28 5.37 11.26
N TRP A 8 7.30 6.12 10.88
CA TRP A 8 8.25 6.73 11.78
C TRP A 8 8.11 8.24 11.71
N ASN A 9 8.24 8.88 12.86
CA ASN A 9 8.45 10.32 12.91
C ASN A 9 9.92 10.59 12.58
N TRP A 10 10.20 11.23 11.45
CA TRP A 10 11.58 11.51 11.06
C TRP A 10 12.29 12.50 11.99
N ARG A 11 11.54 13.34 12.72
CA ARG A 11 12.11 14.34 13.65
C ARG A 11 12.45 13.74 15.02
N THR A 12 11.61 12.85 15.55
CA THR A 12 11.83 12.26 16.88
C THR A 12 12.46 10.87 16.82
N GLY A 13 12.44 10.22 15.66
CA GLY A 13 12.88 8.82 15.49
C GLY A 13 11.90 7.80 16.07
N GLU A 14 10.75 8.24 16.57
CA GLU A 14 9.76 7.36 17.18
C GLU A 14 8.92 6.64 16.14
N CYS A 15 8.64 5.36 16.40
CA CYS A 15 7.68 4.59 15.63
C CYS A 15 6.26 5.01 16.02
N ILE A 16 5.60 5.79 15.16
CA ILE A 16 4.22 6.28 15.38
C ILE A 16 3.23 5.13 15.28
N SER A 17 3.41 4.25 14.30
CA SER A 17 2.44 3.19 14.03
C SER A 17 3.09 2.01 13.32
N THR A 18 2.69 0.80 13.69
CA THR A 18 3.08 -0.43 13.00
C THR A 18 1.83 -1.06 12.41
N TYR A 19 1.76 -1.14 11.09
CA TYR A 19 0.70 -1.83 10.35
C TYR A 19 1.16 -3.25 10.02
N THR A 20 0.46 -4.21 10.61
CA THR A 20 0.66 -5.63 10.34
C THR A 20 -0.56 -6.17 9.59
N GLY A 21 -0.33 -7.07 8.64
CA GLY A 21 -1.44 -7.75 7.97
C GLY A 21 -1.10 -8.33 6.60
N HIS A 22 0.08 -8.02 6.04
CA HIS A 22 0.59 -8.75 4.90
C HIS A 22 1.07 -10.14 5.34
N ARG A 23 0.74 -11.14 4.53
CA ARG A 23 1.27 -12.50 4.68
C ARG A 23 2.65 -12.64 4.04
N GLY A 24 2.93 -11.80 3.05
CA GLY A 24 4.18 -11.75 2.30
C GLY A 24 5.05 -10.53 2.65
N GLY A 25 6.24 -10.49 2.08
CA GLY A 25 7.07 -9.30 2.09
C GLY A 25 6.42 -8.15 1.32
N VAL A 26 6.43 -6.96 1.91
CA VAL A 26 6.00 -5.74 1.24
C VAL A 26 7.09 -5.31 0.27
N ILE A 27 6.74 -5.11 -1.00
CA ILE A 27 7.69 -4.77 -2.08
C ILE A 27 7.44 -3.39 -2.68
N GLY A 28 6.23 -2.85 -2.54
CA GLY A 28 5.89 -1.51 -2.99
C GLY A 28 5.14 -0.74 -1.91
N LEU A 29 5.41 0.56 -1.83
CA LEU A 29 4.71 1.48 -0.94
C LEU A 29 4.45 2.78 -1.69
N HIS A 30 3.26 3.34 -1.52
CA HIS A 30 2.92 4.66 -2.02
C HIS A 30 2.10 5.42 -0.99
N PHE A 31 2.51 6.66 -0.72
CA PHE A 31 1.78 7.57 0.14
C PHE A 31 1.28 8.73 -0.72
N GLY A 32 -0.03 8.98 -0.71
CA GLY A 32 -0.66 10.12 -1.39
C GLY A 32 -1.63 10.78 -0.42
N ASP A 33 -1.48 12.09 -0.18
CA ASP A 33 -2.22 12.92 0.78
C ASP A 33 -2.62 12.21 2.09
N THR A 34 -3.79 11.57 2.12
CA THR A 34 -4.36 10.88 3.29
C THR A 34 -4.41 9.36 3.14
N ILE A 35 -3.90 8.81 2.04
CA ILE A 35 -3.97 7.40 1.68
C ILE A 35 -2.55 6.81 1.57
N LEU A 36 -2.30 5.75 2.33
CA LEU A 36 -1.15 4.87 2.16
C LEU A 36 -1.59 3.60 1.46
N ALA A 37 -0.95 3.24 0.35
CA ALA A 37 -1.08 1.94 -0.26
C ALA A 37 0.23 1.15 -0.14
N SER A 38 0.09 -0.15 0.05
CA SER A 38 1.22 -1.07 0.06
C SER A 38 0.93 -2.32 -0.74
N ALA A 39 1.93 -2.73 -1.49
CA ALA A 39 1.92 -3.87 -2.38
C ALA A 39 2.83 -4.96 -1.83
N SER A 40 2.35 -6.20 -1.89
CA SER A 40 3.04 -7.34 -1.30
C SER A 40 3.13 -8.52 -2.28
N VAL A 41 4.13 -9.36 -2.05
CA VAL A 41 4.28 -10.66 -2.74
C VAL A 41 3.14 -11.63 -2.42
N ASP A 42 2.32 -11.35 -1.40
CA ASP A 42 1.11 -12.13 -1.10
C ASP A 42 -0.04 -11.89 -2.10
N LYS A 43 0.22 -11.14 -3.18
CA LYS A 43 -0.74 -10.83 -4.25
C LYS A 43 -1.90 -9.97 -3.76
N THR A 44 -1.70 -9.25 -2.66
CA THR A 44 -2.67 -8.30 -2.13
C THR A 44 -2.09 -6.90 -2.07
N VAL A 45 -2.98 -5.93 -2.18
CA VAL A 45 -2.67 -4.53 -1.86
C VAL A 45 -3.49 -4.13 -0.65
N LYS A 46 -2.83 -3.56 0.35
CA LYS A 46 -3.51 -2.93 1.48
C LYS A 46 -3.47 -1.43 1.32
N ILE A 47 -4.61 -0.80 1.59
CA ILE A 47 -4.78 0.64 1.60
C ILE A 47 -5.20 1.05 2.99
N TRP A 48 -4.59 2.11 3.52
CA TRP A 48 -4.98 2.77 4.76
C TRP A 48 -5.33 4.20 4.43
N ASN A 49 -6.54 4.62 4.79
CA ASN A 49 -6.93 6.02 4.80
C ASN A 49 -6.74 6.55 6.23
N PHE A 50 -5.89 7.56 6.41
CA PHE A 50 -5.61 8.19 7.70
C PHE A 50 -6.70 9.19 8.13
N GLU A 51 -7.47 9.73 7.19
CA GLU A 51 -8.57 10.66 7.45
C GLU A 51 -9.74 9.91 8.12
N ASP A 52 -10.22 8.85 7.47
CA ASP A 52 -11.34 8.03 7.95
C ASP A 52 -10.90 6.89 8.89
N LYS A 53 -9.59 6.69 9.06
CA LYS A 53 -8.98 5.52 9.73
C LYS A 53 -9.44 4.17 9.17
N SER A 54 -9.91 4.16 7.92
CA SER A 54 -10.41 2.97 7.25
C SER A 54 -9.27 2.19 6.58
N THR A 55 -9.43 0.87 6.49
CA THR A 55 -8.48 0.01 5.80
C THR A 55 -9.17 -0.81 4.74
N CYS A 56 -8.64 -0.82 3.53
CA CYS A 56 -9.13 -1.65 2.43
C CYS A 56 -8.09 -2.72 2.07
N LEU A 57 -8.58 -3.90 1.69
CA LEU A 57 -7.76 -5.00 1.22
C LEU A 57 -8.21 -5.37 -0.20
N LEU A 58 -7.38 -5.06 -1.18
CA LEU A 58 -7.61 -5.44 -2.55
C LEU A 58 -7.04 -6.83 -2.79
N ARG A 59 -7.94 -7.74 -3.19
CA ARG A 59 -7.64 -9.10 -3.60
C ARG A 59 -8.12 -9.28 -5.03
N GLY A 60 -7.38 -10.04 -5.83
CA GLY A 60 -7.71 -10.28 -7.23
C GLY A 60 -6.49 -10.42 -8.13
N HIS A 61 -5.31 -10.03 -7.66
CA HIS A 61 -4.07 -10.23 -8.40
C HIS A 61 -3.71 -11.73 -8.42
N THR A 62 -3.48 -12.24 -9.63
CA THR A 62 -3.04 -13.63 -9.86
C THR A 62 -1.54 -13.81 -9.63
N ASP A 63 -0.80 -12.71 -9.58
CA ASP A 63 0.65 -12.65 -9.42
C ASP A 63 1.06 -11.59 -8.37
N TRP A 64 2.34 -11.59 -7.98
CA TRP A 64 2.92 -10.57 -7.07
C TRP A 64 2.73 -9.14 -7.59
N VAL A 65 2.54 -8.21 -6.66
CA VAL A 65 2.33 -6.79 -6.99
C VAL A 65 3.60 -6.01 -6.78
N ASN A 66 4.27 -5.62 -7.87
CA ASN A 66 5.60 -5.01 -7.77
C ASN A 66 5.56 -3.53 -7.35
N ALA A 67 4.52 -2.80 -7.74
CA ALA A 67 4.34 -1.40 -7.36
C ALA A 67 2.87 -1.03 -7.26
N VAL A 68 2.61 -0.03 -6.42
CA VAL A 68 1.30 0.59 -6.27
C VAL A 68 1.46 2.11 -6.37
N LYS A 69 0.48 2.79 -6.94
CA LYS A 69 0.38 4.24 -6.98
C LYS A 69 -1.04 4.62 -6.61
N VAL A 70 -1.22 5.64 -5.79
CA VAL A 70 -2.55 6.19 -5.46
C VAL A 70 -2.69 7.56 -6.11
N ASP A 71 -3.77 7.79 -6.86
CA ASP A 71 -4.12 9.08 -7.46
C ASP A 71 -5.34 9.67 -6.74
N THR A 72 -5.07 10.56 -5.78
CA THR A 72 -6.09 11.25 -4.97
C THR A 72 -7.08 12.13 -5.75
N PRO A 73 -6.76 12.74 -6.90
CA PRO A 73 -7.71 13.58 -7.63
C PRO A 73 -8.81 12.81 -8.38
N SER A 74 -8.53 11.61 -8.89
CA SER A 74 -9.40 10.96 -9.88
C SER A 74 -10.23 9.79 -9.33
N ARG A 75 -9.89 9.22 -8.16
CA ARG A 75 -10.62 8.07 -7.57
C ARG A 75 -10.86 6.94 -8.59
N THR A 76 -9.98 6.81 -9.60
CA THR A 76 -10.17 5.99 -10.79
C THR A 76 -9.09 4.91 -10.86
N ILE A 77 -9.53 3.66 -10.95
CA ILE A 77 -8.67 2.48 -10.98
C ILE A 77 -8.26 2.20 -12.44
N LEU A 78 -6.97 2.33 -12.75
CA LEU A 78 -6.42 1.96 -14.06
C LEU A 78 -5.37 0.85 -13.90
N GLY A 79 -5.73 -0.36 -14.33
CA GLY A 79 -4.81 -1.49 -14.46
C GLY A 79 -4.28 -1.59 -15.89
N THR A 80 -2.97 -1.45 -16.09
CA THR A 80 -2.32 -1.61 -17.40
C THR A 80 -1.58 -2.96 -17.47
N TYR A 81 -1.72 -3.62 -18.61
CA TYR A 81 -1.43 -5.04 -18.84
C TYR A 81 0.06 -5.38 -19.03
N ARG A 82 0.97 -4.41 -18.91
CA ARG A 82 2.40 -4.63 -19.23
C ARG A 82 3.41 -4.00 -18.27
N SER A 83 2.96 -3.54 -17.11
CA SER A 83 3.85 -3.26 -15.99
C SER A 83 3.07 -3.51 -14.73
N TYR A 84 3.64 -4.28 -13.80
CA TYR A 84 3.07 -4.65 -12.49
C TYR A 84 2.86 -3.44 -11.54
N ILE A 85 2.50 -2.28 -12.09
CA ILE A 85 2.18 -1.04 -11.40
C ILE A 85 0.65 -0.97 -11.36
N ILE A 86 0.10 -1.12 -10.17
CA ILE A 86 -1.32 -0.87 -9.94
C ILE A 86 -1.47 0.61 -9.63
N THR A 87 -2.25 1.33 -10.44
CA THR A 87 -2.68 2.69 -10.09
C THR A 87 -4.08 2.60 -9.48
N ILE A 88 -4.23 3.16 -8.28
CA ILE A 88 -5.38 3.10 -7.37
C ILE A 88 -5.97 4.50 -7.23
#